data_AF-A0A2V8P847-F1
#
_entry.id   AF-A0A2V8P847-F1
#
_cell.length_a   1.000
_cell.length_b   1.000
_cell.length_c   1.000
_cell.angle_alpha   90.00
_cell.angle_beta   90.00
_cell.angle_gamma   90.00
#
_symmetry.space_group_name_H-M   'P 1'
#
loop_
_entity.id
_entity.type
_entity.pdbx_description
1 polymer ?
#
loop_
_entity_poly.entity_id
_entity_poly.type
_entity_poly.pdbx_seq_one_letter_code
_entity_poly.pdbx_strand_id
1 'polypeptide(L)'
;MAPLPVLWQAERWRKECIRDLRRGRSVVIAFAADEQIAENARVELERAGAESINTAREEWWIGLRDAEQEHYLRNGGDFKTDEAKYRLGFEAALHPDRRGKSCDDLAGELRLKYGDDCNTQAFRLGYERGQHYQKNVVASYKAVTPEKATKSAA
;
A
#
# COMPACT_ATOMS: atom_id res chain seq x y z
N MET A 1 -4.85 42.23 6.25
CA MET A 1 -4.18 40.93 6.46
C MET A 1 -3.53 40.57 5.12
N ALA A 2 -2.23 40.86 4.95
CA ALA A 2 -1.55 40.64 3.68
C ALA A 2 -1.18 39.15 3.53
N PRO A 3 -1.32 38.54 2.33
CA PRO A 3 -0.90 37.17 2.12
C PRO A 3 0.63 37.08 2.26
N LEU A 4 1.11 36.11 3.02
CA LEU A 4 2.55 35.85 3.15
C LEU A 4 3.16 35.53 1.78
N PRO A 5 4.38 36.01 1.47
CA PRO A 5 5.01 35.78 0.18
C PRO A 5 5.28 34.28 -0.02
N VAL A 6 5.07 33.82 -1.26
CA VAL A 6 5.18 32.41 -1.71
C VAL A 6 6.49 31.73 -1.29
N LEU A 7 7.57 32.50 -1.15
CA LEU A 7 8.88 32.04 -0.68
C LEU A 7 8.88 31.55 0.79
N TRP A 8 8.03 32.13 1.65
CA TRP A 8 7.95 31.77 3.07
C TRP A 8 7.25 30.41 3.30
N GLN A 9 6.36 30.01 2.38
CA GLN A 9 5.76 28.67 2.43
C GLN A 9 6.83 27.63 2.08
N ALA A 10 7.60 27.81 1.01
CA ALA A 10 8.58 26.84 0.53
C ALA A 10 9.65 26.44 1.57
N GLU A 11 10.14 27.37 2.40
CA GLU A 11 11.13 27.07 3.44
C GLU A 11 10.54 26.33 4.65
N ARG A 12 9.28 26.61 4.99
CA ARG A 12 8.56 25.90 6.06
C ARG A 12 8.24 24.46 5.64
N TRP A 13 7.81 24.27 4.39
CA TRP A 13 7.68 22.94 3.75
C TRP A 13 8.99 22.14 3.87
N ARG A 14 10.15 22.77 3.59
CA ARG A 14 11.45 22.08 3.64
C ARG A 14 11.84 21.60 5.04
N LYS A 15 11.51 22.30 6.13
CA LYS A 15 11.93 21.89 7.48
C LYS A 15 10.96 20.93 8.17
N GLU A 16 9.65 21.16 8.04
CA GLU A 16 8.63 20.37 8.73
C GLU A 16 8.35 19.04 7.99
N CYS A 17 8.23 19.05 6.66
CA CYS A 17 7.96 17.83 5.90
C CYS A 17 9.12 16.86 5.92
N ILE A 18 10.38 17.32 5.85
CA ILE A 18 11.56 16.44 5.92
C ILE A 18 11.59 15.69 7.25
N ARG A 19 11.26 16.36 8.36
CA ARG A 19 11.20 15.72 9.68
C ARG A 19 10.09 14.68 9.75
N ASP A 20 8.92 14.97 9.20
CA ASP A 20 7.76 14.09 9.30
C ASP A 20 7.88 12.88 8.33
N LEU A 21 8.55 13.09 7.18
CA LEU A 21 8.96 12.03 6.25
C LEU A 21 9.89 11.04 6.95
N ARG A 22 10.96 11.54 7.60
CA ARG A 22 11.90 10.70 8.37
C ARG A 22 11.27 9.91 9.51
N ARG A 23 10.11 10.35 10.00
CA ARG A 23 9.36 9.68 11.08
C ARG A 23 8.31 8.71 10.55
N GLY A 24 8.14 8.58 9.23
CA GLY A 24 7.13 7.75 8.61
C GLY A 24 5.70 8.21 8.89
N ARG A 25 5.49 9.52 9.15
CA ARG A 25 4.17 10.07 9.54
C ARG A 25 3.49 10.88 8.44
N SER A 26 4.12 11.00 7.28
CA SER A 26 3.58 11.73 6.14
C SER A 26 3.79 10.95 4.85
N VAL A 27 2.86 11.13 3.92
CA VAL A 27 2.99 10.68 2.53
C VAL A 27 3.05 11.93 1.67
N VAL A 28 4.05 12.02 0.80
CA VAL A 28 4.21 13.12 -0.17
C VAL A 28 3.96 12.58 -1.56
N ILE A 29 3.03 13.21 -2.28
CA ILE A 29 2.73 12.92 -3.68
C ILE A 29 3.13 14.16 -4.48
N ALA A 30 4.10 14.00 -5.38
CA ALA A 30 4.56 15.07 -6.26
C ALA A 30 4.02 14.83 -7.68
N PHE A 31 3.46 15.87 -8.28
CA PHE A 31 3.09 15.88 -9.70
C PHE A 31 4.19 16.59 -10.48
N ALA A 32 4.79 15.89 -11.43
CA ALA A 32 5.86 16.42 -12.28
C ALA A 32 5.35 16.63 -13.71
N ALA A 33 5.86 17.67 -14.38
CA ALA A 33 5.48 17.97 -15.77
C ALA A 33 6.10 16.99 -16.78
N ASP A 34 7.26 16.42 -16.45
CA ASP A 34 7.98 15.44 -17.26
C ASP A 34 8.80 14.49 -16.37
N GLU A 35 9.36 13.45 -16.99
CA GLU A 35 10.13 12.42 -16.29
C GLU A 35 11.44 12.94 -15.69
N GLN A 36 12.05 13.96 -16.29
CA GLN A 36 13.29 14.53 -15.76
C GLN A 36 13.03 15.26 -14.43
N ILE A 37 11.94 16.03 -14.37
CA ILE A 37 11.48 16.67 -13.14
C ILE A 37 11.04 15.62 -12.11
N ALA A 38 10.35 14.55 -12.55
CA ALA A 38 9.94 13.46 -11.68
C ALA A 38 11.16 12.79 -11.02
N GLU A 39 12.20 12.49 -11.80
CA GLU A 39 13.41 11.86 -11.31
C GLU A 39 14.19 12.77 -10.35
N ASN A 40 14.33 14.05 -10.70
CA ASN A 40 14.94 15.03 -9.80
C ASN A 40 14.18 15.12 -8.46
N ALA A 41 12.85 15.08 -8.49
CA ALA A 41 12.03 15.08 -7.27
C ALA A 41 12.22 13.81 -6.44
N ARG A 42 12.31 12.62 -7.06
CA ARG A 42 12.60 11.36 -6.35
C ARG A 42 13.94 11.43 -5.63
N VAL A 43 14.99 11.87 -6.31
CA VAL A 43 16.34 12.01 -5.74
C VAL A 43 16.35 12.96 -4.53
N GLU A 44 15.68 14.10 -4.63
CA GLU A 44 15.63 15.07 -3.52
C GLU A 44 14.81 14.57 -2.32
N LEU A 45 13.70 13.85 -2.57
CA LEU A 45 12.90 13.23 -1.52
C LEU A 45 13.69 12.10 -0.83
N GLU A 46 14.40 11.28 -1.58
CA GLU A 46 15.25 10.22 -1.03
C GLU A 46 16.39 10.81 -0.17
N ARG A 47 17.04 11.88 -0.63
CA ARG A 47 18.04 12.63 0.16
C ARG A 47 17.46 13.22 1.45
N ALA A 48 16.18 13.56 1.46
CA ALA A 48 15.48 14.00 2.65
C ALA A 48 15.18 12.85 3.64
N GLY A 49 15.37 11.59 3.24
CA GLY A 49 15.05 10.39 4.00
C GLY A 49 13.64 9.86 3.73
N ALA A 50 13.05 10.21 2.58
CA ALA A 50 11.82 9.59 2.13
C ALA A 50 12.10 8.22 1.53
N GLU A 51 11.21 7.28 1.80
CA GLU A 51 11.19 5.99 1.16
C GLU A 51 10.14 5.98 0.04
N SER A 52 10.40 5.28 -1.06
CA SER A 52 9.43 5.16 -2.14
C SER A 52 8.24 4.29 -1.71
N ILE A 53 7.04 4.58 -2.23
CA ILE A 53 5.86 3.73 -1.98
C ILE A 53 6.09 2.29 -2.45
N ASN A 54 6.89 2.08 -3.50
CA ASN A 54 7.19 0.75 -3.98
C ASN A 54 8.07 -0.01 -2.98
N THR A 55 9.12 0.63 -2.46
CA THR A 55 9.98 0.04 -1.42
C THR A 55 9.17 -0.29 -0.17
N ALA A 56 8.34 0.64 0.29
CA ALA A 56 7.47 0.41 1.44
C ALA A 56 6.47 -0.74 1.19
N ARG A 57 6.01 -0.95 -0.05
CA ARG A 57 5.18 -2.09 -0.44
C ARG A 57 5.96 -3.41 -0.39
N GLU A 58 7.21 -3.42 -0.84
CA GLU A 58 8.08 -4.60 -0.75
C GLU A 58 8.33 -4.98 0.72
N GLU A 59 8.72 -4.02 1.56
CA GLU A 59 8.94 -4.25 3.00
C GLU A 59 7.68 -4.71 3.72
N TRP A 60 6.53 -4.14 3.38
CA TRP A 60 5.23 -4.59 3.89
C TRP A 60 4.94 -6.04 3.52
N TRP A 61 5.23 -6.45 2.27
CA TRP A 61 5.07 -7.85 1.88
C TRP A 61 6.01 -8.77 2.66
N ILE A 62 7.29 -8.40 2.82
CA ILE A 62 8.26 -9.16 3.61
C ILE A 62 7.73 -9.41 5.03
N GLY A 63 7.16 -8.38 5.67
CA GLY A 63 6.58 -8.51 7.01
C GLY A 63 5.35 -9.42 7.11
N LEU A 64 4.65 -9.69 6.01
CA LEU A 64 3.50 -10.61 5.95
C LEU A 64 3.86 -12.00 5.42
N ARG A 65 4.94 -12.09 4.65
CA ARG A 65 5.29 -13.21 3.79
C ARG A 65 5.25 -14.56 4.48
N ASP A 66 5.77 -14.67 5.70
CA ASP A 66 5.86 -15.96 6.41
C ASP A 66 4.47 -16.50 6.79
N ALA A 67 3.56 -15.64 7.26
CA ALA A 67 2.19 -16.03 7.58
C ALA A 67 1.41 -16.42 6.31
N GLU A 68 1.68 -15.72 5.21
CA GLU A 68 1.07 -16.02 3.91
C GLU A 68 1.62 -17.32 3.29
N GLN A 69 2.92 -17.56 3.43
CA GLN A 69 3.57 -18.81 3.06
C GLN A 69 2.96 -19.99 3.81
N GLU A 70 2.80 -19.88 5.14
CA GLU A 70 2.19 -20.94 5.94
C GLU A 70 0.73 -21.21 5.53
N HIS A 71 -0.03 -20.17 5.20
CA HIS A 71 -1.38 -20.31 4.65
C HIS A 71 -1.37 -21.07 3.32
N TYR A 72 -0.50 -20.69 2.39
CA TYR A 72 -0.46 -21.31 1.06
C TYR A 72 0.03 -22.78 1.10
N LEU A 73 1.06 -23.07 1.92
CA LEU A 73 1.59 -24.43 2.08
C LEU A 73 0.54 -25.39 2.66
N ARG A 74 -0.34 -24.92 3.56
CA ARG A 74 -1.47 -25.72 4.07
C ARG A 74 -2.47 -26.13 2.97
N ASN A 75 -2.53 -25.38 1.88
CA ASN A 75 -3.35 -25.70 0.71
C ASN A 75 -2.62 -26.61 -0.30
N GLY A 76 -1.43 -27.12 0.04
CA GLY A 76 -0.70 -28.11 -0.75
C GLY A 76 0.10 -27.55 -1.93
N GLY A 77 0.27 -26.21 -2.01
CA GLY A 77 1.04 -25.56 -3.08
C GLY A 77 2.53 -25.42 -2.78
N ASP A 78 3.32 -25.03 -3.78
CA ASP A 78 4.73 -24.66 -3.63
C ASP A 78 4.86 -23.13 -3.59
N PHE A 79 4.90 -22.58 -2.38
CA PHE A 79 4.95 -21.13 -2.22
C PHE A 79 6.17 -20.50 -2.88
N LYS A 80 7.32 -21.17 -2.94
CA LYS A 80 8.54 -20.57 -3.50
C LYS A 80 8.39 -20.31 -5.00
N THR A 81 7.73 -21.22 -5.70
CA THR A 81 7.46 -21.10 -7.14
C THR A 81 6.26 -20.20 -7.41
N ASP A 82 5.26 -20.21 -6.53
CA ASP A 82 3.97 -19.55 -6.73
C ASP A 82 3.89 -18.14 -6.13
N GLU A 83 4.85 -17.74 -5.29
CA GLU A 83 4.81 -16.49 -4.50
C GLU A 83 4.48 -15.27 -5.37
N ALA A 84 5.10 -15.13 -6.53
CA ALA A 84 4.87 -13.99 -7.41
C ALA A 84 3.39 -13.86 -7.83
N LYS A 85 2.76 -14.98 -8.21
CA LYS A 85 1.35 -15.00 -8.63
C LYS A 85 0.42 -14.88 -7.43
N TYR A 86 0.77 -15.53 -6.32
CA TYR A 86 0.02 -15.43 -5.07
C TYR A 86 -0.02 -13.98 -4.56
N ARG A 87 1.15 -13.33 -4.48
CA ARG A 87 1.27 -11.92 -4.10
C ARG A 87 0.49 -11.02 -5.03
N LEU A 88 0.56 -11.27 -6.34
CA LEU A 88 -0.20 -10.49 -7.33
C LEU A 88 -1.71 -10.55 -7.07
N GLY A 89 -2.24 -11.74 -6.77
CA GLY A 89 -3.64 -11.92 -6.36
C GLY A 89 -3.96 -11.20 -5.06
N PHE A 90 -3.10 -11.32 -4.06
CA PHE A 90 -3.26 -10.67 -2.75
C PHE A 90 -3.32 -9.15 -2.87
N GLU A 91 -2.35 -8.54 -3.56
CA GLU A 91 -2.34 -7.10 -3.83
C GLU A 91 -3.54 -6.68 -4.68
N ALA A 92 -3.96 -7.52 -5.63
CA ALA A 92 -5.13 -7.25 -6.45
C ALA A 92 -6.40 -7.12 -5.60
N ALA A 93 -6.59 -7.95 -4.57
CA ALA A 93 -7.76 -7.90 -3.69
C ALA A 93 -7.84 -6.61 -2.87
N LEU A 94 -6.69 -5.98 -2.54
CA LEU A 94 -6.67 -4.76 -1.72
C LEU A 94 -7.16 -3.50 -2.46
N HIS A 95 -7.38 -3.59 -3.77
CA HIS A 95 -7.87 -2.46 -4.57
C HIS A 95 -9.26 -2.00 -4.08
N PRO A 96 -9.51 -0.68 -3.96
CA PRO A 96 -10.79 -0.15 -3.48
C PRO A 96 -12.03 -0.69 -4.22
N ASP A 97 -11.96 -0.84 -5.54
CA ASP A 97 -13.08 -1.29 -6.37
C ASP A 97 -13.40 -2.79 -6.24
N ARG A 98 -12.52 -3.54 -5.56
CA ARG A 98 -12.56 -5.00 -5.48
C ARG A 98 -12.94 -5.50 -4.09
N ARG A 99 -13.07 -4.59 -3.13
CA ARG A 99 -13.41 -4.90 -1.74
C ARG A 99 -14.73 -5.66 -1.66
N GLY A 100 -14.69 -6.85 -1.06
CA GLY A 100 -15.88 -7.66 -0.84
C GLY A 100 -16.45 -8.37 -2.07
N LYS A 101 -15.78 -8.29 -3.23
CA LYS A 101 -16.15 -9.03 -4.45
C LYS A 101 -15.30 -10.30 -4.57
N SER A 102 -15.86 -11.39 -5.10
CA SER A 102 -15.08 -12.60 -5.32
C SER A 102 -14.17 -12.46 -6.55
N CYS A 103 -13.19 -13.37 -6.67
CA CYS A 103 -12.34 -13.43 -7.87
C CYS A 103 -13.16 -13.78 -9.13
N ASP A 104 -14.23 -14.57 -8.97
CA ASP A 104 -15.10 -14.98 -10.08
C ASP A 104 -15.97 -13.83 -10.58
N ASP A 105 -16.53 -13.03 -9.66
CA ASP A 105 -17.35 -11.86 -10.00
C ASP A 105 -16.59 -10.83 -10.85
N LEU A 106 -15.26 -10.80 -10.69
CA LEU A 106 -14.37 -9.84 -11.33
C LEU A 106 -13.47 -10.47 -12.39
N ALA A 107 -13.76 -11.70 -12.84
CA ALA A 107 -12.88 -12.43 -13.75
C ALA A 107 -12.50 -11.62 -15.01
N GLY A 108 -13.46 -10.92 -15.62
CA GLY A 108 -13.20 -10.07 -16.79
C GLY A 108 -12.27 -8.88 -16.49
N GLU A 109 -12.51 -8.17 -15.39
CA GLU A 109 -11.69 -7.03 -14.97
C GLU A 109 -10.27 -7.45 -14.55
N LEU A 110 -10.16 -8.58 -13.85
CA LEU A 110 -8.88 -9.14 -13.44
C LEU A 110 -8.08 -9.60 -14.65
N ARG A 111 -8.73 -10.24 -15.62
CA ARG A 111 -8.07 -10.66 -16.86
C ARG A 111 -7.59 -9.47 -17.70
N LEU A 112 -8.38 -8.39 -17.76
CA LEU A 112 -7.97 -7.16 -18.44
C LEU A 112 -6.69 -6.56 -17.87
N LYS A 113 -6.48 -6.65 -16.54
CA LYS A 113 -5.32 -6.05 -15.87
C LYS A 113 -4.13 -6.99 -15.71
N TYR A 114 -4.38 -8.26 -15.43
CA TYR A 114 -3.35 -9.24 -15.06
C TYR A 114 -3.20 -10.37 -16.07
N GLY A 115 -3.92 -10.33 -17.19
CA GLY A 115 -3.86 -11.38 -18.20
C GLY A 115 -4.29 -12.74 -17.66
N ASP A 116 -3.67 -13.80 -18.15
CA ASP A 116 -4.02 -15.17 -17.76
C ASP A 116 -3.47 -15.56 -16.38
N ASP A 117 -2.60 -14.75 -15.76
CA ASP A 117 -2.12 -15.00 -14.40
C ASP A 117 -3.27 -15.04 -13.38
N CYS A 118 -4.35 -14.30 -13.62
CA CYS A 118 -5.52 -14.30 -12.74
C CYS A 118 -6.27 -15.64 -12.69
N ASN A 119 -6.04 -16.53 -13.67
CA ASN A 119 -6.67 -17.85 -13.72
C ASN A 119 -5.87 -18.89 -12.94
N THR A 120 -4.65 -18.56 -12.50
CA THR A 120 -3.83 -19.51 -11.74
C THR A 120 -4.38 -19.71 -10.33
N GLN A 121 -4.22 -20.93 -9.81
CA GLN A 121 -4.65 -21.26 -8.46
C GLN A 121 -3.94 -20.37 -7.41
N ALA A 122 -2.64 -20.12 -7.62
CA ALA A 122 -1.84 -19.23 -6.78
C ALA A 122 -2.47 -17.84 -6.65
N PHE A 123 -2.80 -17.22 -7.79
CA PHE A 123 -3.44 -15.89 -7.81
C PHE A 123 -4.78 -15.91 -7.09
N ARG A 124 -5.63 -16.91 -7.35
CA ARG A 124 -6.96 -17.01 -6.73
C ARG A 124 -6.89 -17.15 -5.21
N LEU A 125 -5.99 -18.00 -4.71
CA LEU A 125 -5.76 -18.18 -3.28
C LEU A 125 -5.19 -16.91 -2.63
N GLY A 126 -4.27 -16.24 -3.32
CA GLY A 126 -3.75 -14.94 -2.88
C GLY A 126 -4.85 -13.89 -2.80
N TYR A 127 -5.71 -13.82 -3.80
CA TYR A 127 -6.83 -12.89 -3.85
C TYR A 127 -7.82 -13.12 -2.71
N GLU A 128 -8.27 -14.35 -2.50
CA GLU A 128 -9.17 -14.70 -1.40
C GLU A 128 -8.56 -14.30 -0.05
N ARG A 129 -7.28 -14.63 0.15
CA ARG A 129 -6.56 -14.30 1.37
C ARG A 129 -6.40 -12.79 1.56
N GLY A 130 -6.17 -12.03 0.49
CA GLY A 130 -6.16 -10.57 0.51
C GLY A 130 -7.50 -9.97 0.95
N GLN A 131 -8.64 -10.55 0.52
CA GLN A 131 -9.96 -10.13 0.99
C GLN A 131 -10.16 -10.36 2.49
N HIS A 132 -9.65 -11.49 3.01
CA HIS A 132 -9.67 -11.76 4.45
C HIS A 132 -8.78 -10.80 5.23
N TYR A 133 -7.56 -10.56 4.75
CA TYR A 133 -6.64 -9.60 5.35
C TYR A 133 -7.27 -8.20 5.43
N GLN A 134 -7.88 -7.74 4.34
CA GLN A 134 -8.51 -6.43 4.30
C GLN A 134 -9.64 -6.29 5.34
N LYS A 135 -10.47 -7.32 5.51
CA LYS A 135 -11.53 -7.32 6.55
C LYS A 135 -10.93 -7.19 7.95
N ASN A 136 -9.85 -7.92 8.23
CA ASN A 136 -9.16 -7.88 9.53
C ASN A 136 -8.50 -6.53 9.80
N VAL A 137 -7.82 -5.95 8.82
CA VAL A 137 -7.18 -4.63 8.94
C VAL A 137 -8.21 -3.53 9.13
N VAL A 138 -9.32 -3.55 8.40
CA VAL A 138 -10.41 -2.59 8.61
C VAL A 138 -11.02 -2.73 10.01
N ALA A 139 -11.21 -3.96 10.48
CA ALA A 139 -11.71 -4.20 11.84
C ALA A 139 -10.74 -3.71 12.92
N SER A 140 -9.43 -3.93 12.77
CA SER A 140 -8.43 -3.47 13.73
C SER A 140 -8.35 -1.93 13.78
N TYR A 141 -8.41 -1.24 12.64
CA TYR A 141 -8.49 0.23 12.62
C TYR A 141 -9.75 0.77 13.30
N LYS A 142 -10.91 0.12 13.11
CA LYS A 142 -12.17 0.48 13.77
C LYS A 142 -12.15 0.21 15.28
N ALA A 143 -11.40 -0.80 15.74
CA ALA A 143 -11.25 -1.13 17.15
C ALA A 143 -10.28 -0.20 17.89
N VAL A 144 -9.33 0.44 17.19
CA VAL A 144 -8.39 1.41 17.76
C VAL A 144 -9.01 2.83 17.85
N THR A 145 -10.04 3.12 17.04
CA THR A 145 -10.73 4.41 17.01
C THR A 145 -11.82 4.69 18.07
N PRO A 146 -12.36 3.76 18.90
CA PRO A 146 -13.38 4.10 19.89
C PRO A 146 -12.84 4.71 21.19
N GLU A 147 -11.59 4.45 21.58
CA GLU A 147 -11.07 4.87 22.91
C GLU A 147 -10.34 6.22 22.93
N LYS A 148 -9.97 6.80 21.78
CA LYS A 148 -9.33 8.13 21.75
C LYS A 148 -10.32 9.30 21.76
N ALA A 149 -11.62 9.04 21.65
CA ALA A 149 -12.65 10.08 21.70
C ALA A 149 -13.09 10.45 23.13
N THR A 150 -12.83 9.61 24.14
CA THR A 150 -13.34 9.80 25.52
C THR A 150 -12.31 10.27 26.54
N LYS A 151 -11.05 10.51 26.17
CA LYS A 151 -10.00 11.03 27.08
C LYS A 151 -9.54 12.47 26.83
N SER A 152 -10.28 13.26 26.04
CA SER A 152 -10.05 14.71 25.88
C SER A 152 -11.17 15.58 26.47
N ALA A 153 -12.07 15.00 27.26
CA ALA A 153 -13.13 15.71 27.96
C ALA A 153 -13.21 15.22 29.42
N ALA A 154 -12.18 15.55 30.20
CA ALA A 154 -12.19 15.54 31.66
C ALA A 154 -11.10 16.49 32.16
#